data_AF-A0A946NI87-F1
#
_entry.id   AF-A0A946NI87-F1
#
_cell.length_a   1.000
_cell.length_b   1.000
_cell.length_c   1.000
_cell.angle_alpha   90.00
_cell.angle_beta   90.00
_cell.angle_gamma   90.00
#
_symmetry.space_group_name_H-M   'P 1'
#
loop_
_entity.id
_entity.type
_entity.pdbx_description
1 polymer ?
#
loop_
_entity_poly.entity_id
_entity_poly.type
_entity_poly.pdbx_seq_one_letter_code
_entity_poly.pdbx_strand_id
1 'polypeptide(L)'
;TISGAAPMIGFLGTVIGMIIAFQKMARETTVSPADLAGGIYTAMITTAAGLVVGIIAYISYNYLVNKVDKVIFQLEARTTEFLDLLHHND
;
A
#
# COMPACT_ATOMS: atom_id res chain seq x y z
N THR A 1 -1.14 5.13 5.56
CA THR A 1 -0.06 4.40 6.27
C THR A 1 0.22 3.06 5.63
N ILE A 2 -0.78 2.16 5.52
CA ILE A 2 -0.63 0.83 4.89
C ILE A 2 -0.23 0.93 3.41
N SER A 3 -0.79 1.89 2.68
CA SER A 3 -0.46 2.15 1.26
C SER A 3 1.02 2.42 0.99
N GLY A 4 1.73 3.04 1.95
CA GLY A 4 3.17 3.29 1.85
C GLY A 4 4.01 2.18 2.47
N ALA A 5 3.55 1.56 3.55
CA ALA A 5 4.29 0.48 4.23
C ALA A 5 4.33 -0.82 3.41
N ALA A 6 3.24 -1.19 2.71
CA ALA A 6 3.17 -2.47 2.00
C ALA A 6 4.18 -2.58 0.84
N PRO A 7 4.37 -1.56 -0.03
CA PRO A 7 5.44 -1.57 -1.03
C PRO A 7 6.84 -1.67 -0.43
N MET A 8 7.09 -0.98 0.69
CA MET A 8 8.38 -1.04 1.39
C MET A 8 8.67 -2.42 1.95
N ILE A 9 7.65 -3.13 2.44
CA ILE A 9 7.76 -4.54 2.88
C ILE A 9 8.06 -5.45 1.67
N GLY A 10 7.42 -5.22 0.52
CA GLY A 10 7.72 -5.96 -0.71
C GLY A 10 9.17 -5.76 -1.19
N PHE A 11 9.69 -4.53 -1.04
CA PHE A 11 11.10 -4.22 -1.31
C PHE A 11 12.06 -4.87 -0.29
N LEU A 12 11.68 -4.96 0.98
CA LEU A 12 12.46 -5.73 1.94
C LEU A 12 12.55 -7.21 1.53
N GLY A 13 11.46 -7.77 1.00
CA GLY A 13 11.42 -9.13 0.46
C GLY A 13 12.40 -9.38 -0.69
N THR A 14 12.60 -8.40 -1.59
CA THR A 14 13.62 -8.55 -2.66
C THR A 14 15.02 -8.56 -2.10
N VAL A 15 15.33 -7.68 -1.15
CA VAL A 15 16.65 -7.62 -0.51
C VAL A 15 16.96 -8.95 0.16
N ILE A 16 16.01 -9.50 0.92
CA ILE A 16 16.18 -10.81 1.58
C ILE A 16 16.37 -11.94 0.55
N GLY A 17 15.54 -11.97 -0.49
CA GLY A 17 15.64 -12.99 -1.56
C GLY A 17 17.00 -12.99 -2.26
N MET A 18 17.53 -11.79 -2.55
CA MET A 18 18.86 -11.64 -3.13
C MET A 18 19.98 -12.05 -2.17
N ILE A 19 19.88 -11.72 -0.88
CA ILE A 19 20.86 -12.16 0.14
C ILE A 19 20.93 -13.68 0.18
N ILE A 20 19.78 -14.37 0.19
CA ILE A 20 19.72 -15.83 0.21
C ILE A 20 20.31 -16.42 -1.08
N ALA A 21 20.01 -15.82 -2.24
CA ALA A 21 20.55 -16.26 -3.53
C ALA A 21 22.09 -16.19 -3.56
N PHE A 22 22.66 -15.06 -3.12
CA PHE A 22 24.11 -14.89 -3.03
C PHE A 22 24.74 -15.78 -1.94
N GLN A 23 24.05 -16.03 -0.84
CA GLN A 23 24.55 -16.93 0.20
C GLN A 23 24.64 -18.38 -0.28
N LYS A 24 23.67 -18.86 -1.08
CA LYS A 24 23.73 -20.19 -1.71
C LYS A 24 24.90 -20.27 -2.68
N MET A 25 25.04 -19.26 -3.53
CA MET A 25 26.14 -19.15 -4.49
C MET A 25 27.52 -19.17 -3.82
N ALA A 26 27.68 -18.49 -2.68
CA ALA A 26 28.93 -18.46 -1.94
C ALA A 26 29.30 -19.81 -1.28
N ARG A 27 28.34 -20.72 -1.11
CA ARG A 27 28.56 -22.05 -0.52
C ARG A 27 28.80 -23.14 -1.55
N GLU A 28 28.38 -22.93 -2.79
CA GLU A 28 28.51 -23.92 -3.86
C GLU A 28 29.83 -23.75 -4.61
N THR A 29 30.51 -24.87 -4.88
CA THR A 29 31.78 -24.89 -5.62
C THR A 29 31.59 -24.68 -7.12
N THR A 30 30.39 -24.97 -7.64
CA THR A 30 30.04 -24.82 -9.05
C THR A 30 28.70 -24.08 -9.12
N VAL A 31 28.76 -22.80 -9.49
CA VAL A 31 27.58 -21.95 -9.53
C VAL A 31 26.87 -22.12 -10.87
N SER A 32 25.60 -22.53 -10.85
CA SER A 32 24.76 -22.47 -12.05
C SER A 32 23.97 -21.15 -12.09
N PRO A 33 23.82 -20.52 -13.27
CA PRO A 33 22.94 -19.35 -13.42
C PRO A 33 21.47 -19.62 -13.04
N ALA A 34 21.03 -20.88 -13.07
CA ALA A 34 19.67 -21.26 -12.73
C ALA A 34 19.37 -21.06 -11.23
N ASP A 35 20.36 -21.26 -10.36
CA ASP A 35 20.19 -21.11 -8.91
C ASP A 35 20.01 -19.63 -8.52
N LEU A 36 20.69 -18.73 -9.23
CA LEU A 36 20.48 -17.29 -9.09
C LEU A 36 19.10 -16.86 -9.60
N ALA A 37 18.67 -17.41 -10.73
CA ALA A 37 17.37 -17.07 -11.34
C ALA A 37 16.19 -17.38 -10.40
N GLY A 38 16.24 -18.49 -9.66
CA GLY A 38 15.22 -18.83 -8.66
C GLY A 38 15.13 -17.82 -7.50
N GLY A 39 16.28 -17.35 -7.02
CA GLY A 39 16.35 -16.31 -5.98
C GLY A 39 15.81 -14.96 -6.44
N ILE A 40 16.17 -14.54 -7.65
CA ILE A 40 15.66 -13.32 -8.29
C ILE A 40 14.15 -13.42 -8.52
N TYR A 41 13.66 -14.57 -9.00
CA TYR A 41 12.23 -14.79 -9.19
C TYR A 41 11.44 -14.60 -7.89
N THR A 42 11.93 -15.19 -6.80
CA THR A 42 11.32 -15.05 -5.48
C THR A 42 11.38 -13.61 -4.97
N ALA A 43 12.49 -12.91 -5.21
CA ALA A 43 12.59 -11.50 -4.91
C ALA A 43 11.49 -10.71 -5.66
N MET A 44 11.38 -10.88 -6.98
CA MET A 44 10.42 -10.14 -7.80
C MET A 44 8.95 -10.36 -7.41
N ILE A 45 8.55 -11.61 -7.09
CA ILE A 45 7.16 -11.89 -6.72
C ILE A 45 6.77 -11.21 -5.39
N THR A 46 7.70 -11.13 -4.43
CA THR A 46 7.43 -10.46 -3.14
C THR A 46 7.24 -8.95 -3.28
N THR A 47 7.99 -8.30 -4.18
CA THR A 47 7.75 -6.89 -4.53
C THR A 47 6.43 -6.68 -5.25
N ALA A 48 6.10 -7.54 -6.22
CA ALA A 48 4.81 -7.46 -6.91
C ALA A 48 3.64 -7.57 -5.91
N ALA A 49 3.72 -8.52 -4.96
CA ALA A 49 2.72 -8.66 -3.91
C ALA A 49 2.59 -7.40 -3.03
N GLY A 50 3.73 -6.83 -2.58
CA GLY A 50 3.73 -5.60 -1.78
C GLY A 50 3.13 -4.40 -2.51
N LEU A 51 3.39 -4.26 -3.81
CA LEU A 51 2.81 -3.22 -4.66
C LEU A 51 1.29 -3.38 -4.81
N VAL A 52 0.81 -4.61 -5.07
CA VAL A 52 -0.63 -4.88 -5.20
C VAL A 52 -1.38 -4.47 -3.93
N VAL A 53 -0.87 -4.87 -2.76
CA VAL A 53 -1.49 -4.48 -1.47
C VAL A 53 -1.44 -2.96 -1.27
N GLY A 54 -0.31 -2.32 -1.60
CA GLY A 54 -0.15 -0.87 -1.49
C GLY A 54 -1.15 -0.08 -2.34
N ILE A 55 -1.34 -0.50 -3.59
CA ILE A 55 -2.28 0.13 -4.55
C ILE A 55 -3.72 -0.01 -4.05
N ILE A 56 -4.13 -1.22 -3.65
CA ILE A 56 -5.49 -1.47 -3.16
C ILE A 56 -5.78 -0.62 -1.91
N ALA A 57 -4.83 -0.56 -0.98
CA ALA A 57 -4.95 0.27 0.22
C ALA A 57 -5.06 1.76 -0.11
N TYR A 58 -4.30 2.24 -1.10
CA TYR A 58 -4.37 3.64 -1.55
C TYR A 58 -5.72 4.00 -2.17
N ILE A 59 -6.27 3.14 -3.03
CA ILE A 59 -7.59 3.34 -3.65
C ILE A 59 -8.68 3.34 -2.58
N SER A 60 -8.62 2.38 -1.65
CA SER A 60 -9.59 2.27 -0.55
C SER A 60 -9.58 3.49 0.36
N TYR A 61 -8.40 4.03 0.66
CA TYR A 61 -8.26 5.27 1.43
C TYR A 61 -8.92 6.45 0.73
N ASN A 62 -8.63 6.67 -0.55
CA ASN A 62 -9.24 7.76 -1.33
C ASN A 62 -10.77 7.62 -1.40
N TYR A 63 -11.29 6.40 -1.55
CA TYR A 63 -12.72 6.16 -1.53
C TYR A 63 -13.36 6.57 -0.18
N LEU A 64 -12.70 6.22 0.94
CA LEU A 64 -13.21 6.54 2.26
C LEU A 64 -13.15 8.05 2.53
N VAL A 65 -12.08 8.72 2.14
CA VAL A 65 -11.94 10.19 2.25
C VAL A 65 -13.06 10.89 1.48
N ASN A 66 -13.28 10.52 0.22
CA ASN A 66 -14.38 11.08 -0.58
C ASN A 66 -15.76 10.88 0.07
N LYS A 67 -15.96 9.76 0.78
CA LYS A 67 -17.21 9.50 1.51
C LYS A 67 -17.33 10.40 2.74
N VAL A 68 -16.23 10.62 3.47
CA VAL A 68 -16.18 11.52 4.63
C VAL A 68 -16.48 12.96 4.19
N ASP A 69 -15.88 13.42 3.10
CA ASP A 69 -16.13 14.79 2.58
C ASP A 69 -17.60 15.01 2.23
N LYS A 70 -18.26 14.00 1.63
CA LYS A 70 -19.71 14.06 1.37
C LYS A 70 -20.56 14.12 2.64
N VAL A 71 -20.11 13.51 3.73
CA VAL A 71 -20.80 13.59 5.02
C VAL A 71 -20.60 14.97 5.63
N ILE A 72 -19.39 15.51 5.58
CA ILE A 72 -19.07 16.87 6.05
C ILE A 72 -19.92 17.90 5.30
N PHE A 73 -19.99 17.81 3.97
CA PHE A 73 -20.81 18.70 3.16
C PHE A 73 -22.30 18.67 3.54
N GLN A 74 -22.84 17.48 3.83
CA GLN A 74 -24.22 17.37 4.31
C GLN A 74 -24.42 17.96 5.70
N LEU A 75 -23.44 17.80 6.60
CA LEU A 75 -23.48 18.40 7.94
C LEU A 75 -23.44 19.93 7.86
N GLU A 76 -22.59 20.48 7.00
CA GLU A 76 -22.52 21.94 6.76
C GLU A 76 -23.87 22.46 6.25
N ALA A 77 -24.45 21.81 5.23
CA ALA A 77 -25.75 22.20 4.68
C ALA A 77 -26.86 22.18 5.74
N ARG A 78 -26.91 21.14 6.58
CA ARG A 78 -27.89 21.04 7.67
C ARG A 78 -27.66 22.07 8.78
N THR A 79 -26.40 22.40 9.07
CA THR A 79 -26.07 23.41 10.08
C THR A 79 -26.51 24.80 9.61
N THR A 80 -26.27 25.13 8.34
CA THR A 80 -26.75 26.38 7.74
C THR A 80 -28.27 26.47 7.76
N GLU A 81 -28.97 25.41 7.36
CA GLU A 81 -30.44 25.34 7.41
C GLU A 81 -30.96 25.52 8.85
N PHE A 82 -30.31 24.92 9.84
CA PHE A 82 -30.67 25.07 11.26
C PHE A 82 -30.44 26.50 11.78
N LEU A 83 -29.35 27.16 11.38
CA LEU A 83 -29.07 28.54 11.74
C LEU A 83 -30.08 29.51 11.11
N ASP A 84 -30.45 29.29 9.85
CA ASP A 84 -31.48 30.08 9.16
C ASP A 84 -32.84 29.97 9.87
N LEU A 85 -33.22 28.77 10.32
CA LEU A 85 -34.45 28.57 11.09
C LEU A 85 -34.45 29.31 12.43
N LEU A 86 -33.30 29.40 13.11
CA LEU A 86 -33.17 30.15 14.36
C LEU A 86 -33.25 31.66 14.14
N HIS A 87 -32.55 32.18 13.12
CA HIS A 87 -32.56 33.62 12.80
C HIS A 87 -33.91 34.13 12.26
N HIS A 88 -34.77 33.24 11.74
CA HIS A 88 -36.09 33.61 11.25
C HIS A 88 -37.18 33.60 12.34
N ASN A 89 -36.86 33.16 13.56
CA ASN A 89 -37.80 33.06 14.68
C ASN A 89 -37.61 34.18 15.74
N ASP A 90 -36.79 35.18 15.42
CA ASP A 90 -36.74 36.53 16.01
C ASP A 90 -37.23 37.55 14.97
#